data_AF-A0A7J3JAS2-F1
#
_entry.id   AF-A0A7J3JAS2-F1
#
_cell.length_a   1.000
_cell.length_b   1.000
_cell.length_c   1.000
_cell.angle_alpha   90.00
_cell.angle_beta   90.00
_cell.angle_gamma   90.00
#
_symmetry.space_group_name_H-M   'P 1'
#
loop_
_entity.id
_entity.type
_entity.pdbx_description
1 polymer ?
#
loop_
_entity_poly.entity_id
_entity_poly.type
_entity_poly.pdbx_seq_one_letter_code
_entity_poly.pdbx_strand_id
1 'polypeptide(L)' 'MKLNSKYAGTLTAVLMLIVMDTTMTFTMTTVMTGWTPGFLERFTFGWLIGFAVGLPTVLLIMPLVRRLVCRVCSP' A
#
# COMPACT_ATOMS: atom_id res chain seq x y z
N MET A 1 -17.29 17.96 -7.81
CA MET A 1 -17.04 18.60 -6.50
C MET A 1 -15.55 18.92 -6.40
N LYS A 2 -15.17 20.20 -6.30
CA LYS A 2 -13.77 20.62 -6.25
C LYS A 2 -13.18 20.25 -4.88
N LEU A 3 -12.38 19.19 -4.80
CA LEU A 3 -11.65 18.85 -3.58
C LEU A 3 -10.56 19.90 -3.33
N ASN A 4 -10.57 20.44 -2.12
CA ASN A 4 -9.63 21.44 -1.64
C ASN A 4 -8.18 20.93 -1.79
N SER A 5 -7.36 21.69 -2.53
CA SER A 5 -6.00 21.33 -2.99
C SER A 5 -5.05 20.83 -1.87
N LYS A 6 -5.32 21.20 -0.61
CA LYS A 6 -4.57 20.73 0.57
C LYS A 6 -4.75 19.23 0.88
N TYR A 7 -5.90 18.64 0.59
CA TYR A 7 -6.17 17.22 0.87
C TYR A 7 -6.03 16.33 -0.36
N ALA A 8 -5.95 16.94 -1.55
CA ALA A 8 -5.78 16.21 -2.80
C ALA A 8 -4.51 15.34 -2.78
N GLY A 9 -3.37 15.89 -2.32
CA GLY A 9 -2.12 15.12 -2.21
C GLY A 9 -2.21 13.91 -1.29
N THR A 10 -2.81 14.06 -0.11
CA THR A 10 -3.00 12.96 0.84
C THR A 10 -3.97 11.92 0.31
N LEU A 11 -5.08 12.34 -0.31
CA LEU A 11 -6.07 11.43 -0.88
C LEU A 11 -5.49 10.64 -2.06
N THR A 12 -4.72 11.30 -2.93
CA THR A 12 -4.00 10.63 -4.02
C THR A 12 -3.00 9.63 -3.48
N ALA A 13 -2.24 9.96 -2.44
CA ALA A 13 -1.29 9.04 -1.81
C ALA A 13 -2.00 7.81 -1.21
N VAL A 14 -3.13 8.00 -0.52
CA VAL A 14 -3.93 6.91 0.05
C VAL A 14 -4.51 6.02 -1.04
N LEU A 15 -5.09 6.61 -2.09
CA LEU A 15 -5.63 5.86 -3.23
C LEU A 15 -4.53 5.08 -3.96
N MET A 16 -3.36 5.69 -4.18
CA MET A 16 -2.21 4.99 -4.76
C MET A 16 -1.74 3.82 -3.89
N LEU A 17 -1.70 3.99 -2.57
CA LEU A 17 -1.35 2.94 -1.62
C LEU A 17 -2.29 1.74 -1.75
N ILE A 18 -3.61 2.00 -1.77
CA ILE A 18 -4.63 0.95 -1.91
C ILE A 18 -4.49 0.26 -3.26
N VAL A 19 -4.34 1.02 -4.35
CA VAL A 19 -4.22 0.45 -5.71
C VAL A 19 -2.95 -0.40 -5.83
N MET A 20 -1.80 0.07 -5.35
CA MET A 20 -0.55 -0.70 -5.38
C MET A 20 -0.63 -1.96 -4.53
N ASP A 21 -1.15 -1.88 -3.31
CA ASP A 21 -1.27 -3.02 -2.41
C ASP A 21 -2.22 -4.09 -2.97
N THR A 22 -3.36 -3.66 -3.53
CA THR A 22 -4.33 -4.54 -4.18
C THR A 22 -3.73 -5.22 -5.41
N THR A 23 -3.08 -4.46 -6.29
CA THR A 23 -2.48 -5.01 -7.52
C THR A 23 -1.32 -5.95 -7.22
N MET A 24 -0.41 -5.58 -6.33
CA MET A 24 0.71 -6.44 -5.93
C MET A 24 0.22 -7.75 -5.31
N THR A 25 -0.73 -7.67 -4.36
CA THR A 25 -1.29 -8.85 -3.70
C THR A 25 -2.02 -9.74 -4.70
N PHE A 26 -2.76 -9.16 -5.65
CA PHE A 26 -3.44 -9.91 -6.70
C PHE A 26 -2.46 -10.65 -7.62
N THR A 27 -1.40 -9.97 -8.07
CA THR A 27 -0.37 -10.58 -8.91
C THR A 27 0.38 -11.68 -8.16
N MET A 28 0.83 -11.42 -6.93
CA MET A 28 1.52 -12.39 -6.09
C MET A 28 0.66 -13.63 -5.84
N THR A 29 -0.61 -13.44 -5.49
CA THR A 29 -1.55 -14.56 -5.26
C THR A 29 -1.76 -15.36 -6.54
N THR A 30 -1.88 -14.69 -7.69
CA THR A 30 -2.03 -15.33 -9.00
C THR A 30 -0.81 -16.17 -9.37
N VAL A 31 0.39 -15.62 -9.18
CA VAL A 31 1.65 -16.31 -9.49
C VAL A 31 1.90 -17.49 -8.56
N MET A 32 1.63 -17.32 -7.26
CA MET A 32 1.94 -18.36 -6.26
C MET A 32 0.92 -19.50 -6.21
N THR A 33 -0.37 -19.20 -6.36
CA THR A 33 -1.43 -20.20 -6.15
C THR A 33 -2.19 -20.60 -7.41
N GLY A 34 -2.00 -19.87 -8.51
CA GLY A 34 -2.77 -20.07 -9.74
C GLY A 34 -4.27 -19.83 -9.54
N TRP A 35 -5.06 -20.06 -10.59
CA TRP A 35 -6.51 -19.89 -10.56
C TRP A 35 -7.17 -21.18 -10.10
N THR A 36 -6.99 -21.50 -8.82
CA THR A 36 -7.56 -22.68 -8.16
C THR A 36 -8.79 -22.33 -7.32
N PRO A 37 -9.69 -23.28 -7.03
CA PRO A 37 -10.76 -23.07 -6.05
C PRO A 37 -10.14 -22.70 -4.69
N GLY A 38 -10.54 -21.53 -4.16
CA GLY A 38 -9.94 -20.89 -2.98
C GLY A 38 -9.07 -19.66 -3.29
N PHE A 39 -8.87 -19.30 -4.57
CA PHE A 39 -8.10 -18.12 -4.97
C PHE A 39 -8.63 -16.82 -4.35
N LEU A 40 -9.95 -16.59 -4.43
CA LEU A 40 -10.56 -15.36 -3.92
C LEU A 40 -10.42 -15.23 -2.40
N GLU A 41 -10.53 -16.35 -1.69
CA GLU A 41 -10.35 -16.41 -0.23
C GLU A 41 -8.90 -16.08 0.13
N ARG A 42 -7.92 -16.73 -0.50
CA ARG A 42 -6.49 -16.45 -0.26
C ARG A 42 -6.12 -15.00 -0.61
N PHE A 43 -6.65 -14.48 -1.71
CA PHE A 43 -6.43 -13.10 -2.12
C PHE A 43 -6.97 -12.12 -1.08
N THR A 44 -8.24 -12.26 -0.70
CA THR A 44 -8.88 -11.35 0.27
C THR A 44 -8.24 -11.43 1.65
N PHE A 45 -7.91 -12.64 2.11
CA PHE A 45 -7.23 -12.84 3.40
C PHE A 45 -5.81 -12.28 3.39
N GLY A 46 -5.05 -12.55 2.32
CA GLY A 46 -3.70 -12.03 2.14
C GLY A 46 -3.68 -10.51 2.03
N TRP A 47 -4.65 -9.93 1.32
CA TRP A 47 -4.81 -8.49 1.19
C TRP A 47 -5.19 -7.84 2.53
N LEU A 48 -6.14 -8.41 3.27
CA LEU A 48 -6.52 -7.92 4.60
C LEU A 48 -5.36 -7.95 5.59
N ILE A 49 -4.61 -9.05 5.64
CA ILE A 49 -3.44 -9.16 6.52
C ILE A 49 -2.36 -8.18 6.07
N GLY A 50 -2.06 -8.11 4.77
CA GLY A 50 -1.08 -7.20 4.20
C GLY A 50 -1.40 -5.74 4.53
N PHE A 51 -2.66 -5.33 4.36
CA PHE A 51 -3.13 -4.00 4.70
C PHE A 51 -3.08 -3.72 6.21
N ALA A 52 -3.52 -4.68 7.04
CA ALA A 52 -3.52 -4.56 8.49
C ALA A 52 -2.11 -4.46 9.08
N VAL A 53 -1.12 -5.12 8.46
CA VAL A 53 0.30 -5.02 8.85
C VAL A 53 0.95 -3.80 8.22
N GLY A 54 0.61 -3.46 6.98
CA GLY A 54 1.20 -2.34 6.24
C GLY A 54 0.93 -0.98 6.88
N LEU A 55 -0.28 -0.74 7.39
CA LEU A 55 -0.62 0.51 8.09
C LEU A 55 0.28 0.82 9.30
N PRO A 56 0.41 -0.05 10.31
CA PRO A 56 1.30 0.20 11.45
C PRO A 56 2.77 0.26 11.03
N THR A 57 3.18 -0.55 10.04
CA THR A 57 4.54 -0.49 9.50
C THR A 57 4.86 0.87 8.89
N VAL A 58 3.96 1.43 8.06
CA VAL A 58 4.15 2.77 7.47
C VAL A 58 4.21 3.83 8.55
N LEU A 59 3.33 3.80 9.56
CA LEU A 59 3.34 4.78 10.64
C LEU A 59 4.66 4.76 11.44
N LEU A 60 5.22 3.57 11.69
CA LEU A 60 6.49 3.41 12.40
C LEU A 60 7.71 3.77 11.52
N ILE A 61 7.68 3.42 10.23
CA ILE A 61 8.81 3.60 9.30
C ILE A 61 8.84 5.00 8.69
N MET A 62 7.71 5.70 8.56
CA MET A 62 7.62 7.05 7.99
C MET A 62 8.62 8.06 8.60
N PRO A 63 8.80 8.18 9.94
CA PRO A 63 9.80 9.09 10.50
C PRO A 63 11.23 8.71 10.15
N LEU A 64 11.53 7.40 10.05
CA LEU A 64 12.84 6.89 9.63
C LEU A 64 13.13 7.23 8.17
N VAL A 65 12.17 6.96 7.28
CA VAL A 65 12.30 7.28 5.84
C VAL A 65 12.46 8.77 5.63
N ARG A 66 11.68 9.61 6.34
CA ARG A 66 11.86 11.08 6.28
C ARG A 66 13.27 11.51 6.64
N ARG A 67 13.86 10.96 7.71
CA ARG A 67 15.25 11.26 8.11
C ARG A 67 16.26 10.83 7.05
N LEU A 68 16.06 9.68 6.41
CA LEU A 68 16.92 9.20 5.33
C LEU A 68 16.82 10.08 4.09
N VAL A 69 15.60 10.42 3.66
CA VAL A 69 15.37 11.29 2.49
C VAL A 69 15.98 12.66 2.72
N CYS A 70 15.85 13.26 3.91
CA CYS A 70 16.51 14.55 4.21
C CYS A 70 18.05 14.47 4.14
N ARG A 71 18.65 13.33 4.50
CA ARG A 71 20.11 13.14 4.38
C ARG A 71 20.56 12.96 2.94
N VAL A 72 19.75 12.32 2.10
CA VAL A 72 20.08 12.05 0.69
C VAL A 72 19.77 13.24 -0.22
N CYS A 73 18.66 13.94 0.05
CA CYS A 73 18.22 15.13 -0.69
C CYS A 73 18.66 16.44 -0.03
N SER A 74 19.76 16.45 0.74
CA SER A 74 20.41 17.71 1.06
C SER A 74 20.84 18.37 -0.27
N PRO A 75 20.54 19.67 -0.50
CA PRO A 75 20.97 20.37 -1.71
C PRO A 75 22.49 20.39 -1.87
#